data_AF-A0AAV9KZF4-F1
#
_entry.id   AF-A0AAV9KZF4-F1
#
_cell.length_a   1.000
_cell.length_b   1.000
_cell.length_c   1.000
_cell.angle_alpha   90.00
_cell.angle_beta   90.00
_cell.angle_gamma   90.00
#
_symmetry.space_group_name_H-M   'P 1'
#
loop_
_entity.id
_entity.type
_entity.pdbx_description
1 polymer ?
#
loop_
_entity_poly.entity_id
_entity_poly.type
_entity_poly.pdbx_seq_one_letter_code
_entity_poly.pdbx_strand_id
1 'polypeptide(L)'
;MICNHVNDVQTFEKDNKIIRAAMLKIQYADVIFKSQQQILGEAFDEKEMKKQVELWKAQLQEEKVKEAARIAIASIKRTIEFDDAIQAERDFLTIIDAKNPW
;
A
#
# COMPACT_ATOMS: atom_id res chain seq x y z
N MET A 1 -22.92 -6.40 -12.77
CA MET A 1 -21.97 -5.37 -12.29
C MET A 1 -20.63 -6.06 -12.06
N ILE A 2 -19.86 -6.25 -13.13
CA ILE A 2 -18.55 -6.92 -13.10
C ILE A 2 -17.52 -5.83 -13.37
N CYS A 3 -16.39 -5.87 -12.68
CA CYS A 3 -15.21 -5.03 -12.88
C CYS A 3 -15.08 -3.83 -11.92
N ASN A 4 -14.72 -4.11 -10.67
CA ASN A 4 -13.93 -3.19 -9.84
C ASN A 4 -12.75 -3.95 -9.17
N HIS A 5 -12.96 -5.20 -8.76
CA HIS A 5 -11.91 -6.03 -8.13
C HIS A 5 -10.68 -6.32 -8.99
N VAL A 6 -10.81 -6.45 -10.32
CA VAL A 6 -9.66 -6.77 -11.20
C VAL A 6 -8.71 -5.57 -11.33
N ASN A 7 -9.23 -4.34 -11.27
CA ASN A 7 -8.42 -3.11 -11.32
C ASN A 7 -7.68 -2.86 -10.00
N ASP A 8 -8.30 -3.19 -8.86
CA ASP A 8 -7.69 -3.02 -7.53
C ASP A 8 -6.50 -3.98 -7.33
N VAL A 9 -6.57 -5.23 -7.81
CA VAL A 9 -5.48 -6.20 -7.66
C VAL A 9 -4.26 -5.84 -8.53
N GLN A 10 -4.48 -5.39 -9.77
CA GLN A 10 -3.38 -5.00 -10.66
C GLN A 10 -2.68 -3.73 -10.20
N THR A 11 -3.41 -2.77 -9.64
CA THR A 11 -2.84 -1.54 -9.07
C THR A 11 -2.05 -1.84 -7.79
N PHE A 12 -2.56 -2.73 -6.92
CA PHE A 12 -1.86 -3.17 -5.71
C PHE A 12 -0.52 -3.87 -6.01
N GLU A 13 -0.49 -4.76 -7.00
CA GLU A 13 0.74 -5.48 -7.37
C GLU A 13 1.79 -4.55 -8.00
N LYS A 14 1.35 -3.56 -8.79
CA LYS A 14 2.22 -2.52 -9.36
C LYS A 14 2.83 -1.64 -8.26
N ASP A 15 2.02 -1.21 -7.30
CA ASP A 15 2.47 -0.35 -6.20
C ASP A 15 3.43 -1.09 -5.27
N ASN A 16 3.21 -2.39 -5.02
CA ASN A 16 4.15 -3.22 -4.27
C ASN A 16 5.52 -3.36 -4.99
N LYS A 17 5.51 -3.52 -6.32
CA LYS A 17 6.76 -3.50 -7.13
C LYS A 17 7.49 -2.17 -7.01
N ILE A 18 6.76 -1.05 -6.97
CA ILE A 18 7.33 0.30 -6.80
C ILE A 18 7.97 0.45 -5.41
N ILE A 19 7.25 0.08 -4.35
CA ILE A 19 7.76 0.13 -2.96
C ILE A 19 9.00 -0.76 -2.83
N ARG A 20 8.97 -1.96 -3.41
CA ARG A 20 10.11 -2.89 -3.41
C ARG A 20 11.33 -2.31 -4.14
N ALA A 21 11.13 -1.70 -5.31
CA ALA A 21 12.21 -1.06 -6.05
C ALA A 21 12.81 0.12 -5.27
N ALA A 22 11.98 0.94 -4.62
CA ALA A 22 12.43 2.04 -3.78
C ALA A 22 13.21 1.57 -2.54
N MET A 23 12.75 0.50 -1.88
CA MET A 23 13.50 -0.13 -0.77
C MET A 23 14.87 -0.62 -1.22
N LEU A 24 14.95 -1.32 -2.35
CA LEU A 24 16.23 -1.79 -2.89
C LEU A 24 17.16 -0.62 -3.22
N LYS A 25 16.63 0.46 -3.81
CA LYS A 25 17.41 1.67 -4.12
C LYS A 25 18.03 2.29 -2.88
N ILE A 26 17.31 2.34 -1.77
CA ILE A 26 17.82 2.85 -0.48
C ILE A 26 18.82 1.86 0.13
N GLN A 27 18.53 0.56 0.10
CA GLN A 27 19.41 -0.47 0.66
C GLN A 27 20.78 -0.48 -0.03
N TYR A 28 20.81 -0.26 -1.34
CA TYR A 28 22.03 -0.17 -2.13
C TYR A 28 22.55 1.26 -2.32
N ALA A 29 21.97 2.26 -1.64
CA ALA A 29 22.38 3.66 -1.80
C ALA A 29 23.88 3.87 -1.54
N ASP A 30 24.43 3.15 -0.56
CA ASP A 30 25.84 3.22 -0.18
C ASP A 30 26.77 2.63 -1.24
N VAL A 31 26.31 1.57 -1.92
CA VAL A 31 27.03 0.96 -3.06
C VAL A 31 26.97 1.87 -4.26
N ILE A 32 25.79 2.42 -4.58
CA ILE A 32 25.59 3.40 -5.65
C ILE A 32 26.49 4.63 -5.42
N PHE A 33 26.54 5.12 -4.19
CA PHE A 33 27.41 6.23 -3.78
C PHE A 33 28.87 5.94 -4.11
N LYS A 34 29.41 4.81 -3.62
CA LYS A 34 30.81 4.43 -3.83
C LYS A 34 31.12 4.22 -5.31
N SER A 35 30.22 3.59 -6.06
CA SER A 35 30.37 3.41 -7.50
C SER A 35 30.37 4.73 -8.26
N GLN A 36 29.49 5.68 -7.92
CA GLN A 36 29.47 6.98 -8.56
C GLN A 36 30.70 7.83 -8.21
N GLN A 37 31.17 7.77 -6.98
CA GLN A 37 32.42 8.41 -6.57
C GLN A 37 33.61 7.86 -7.36
N GLN A 38 33.67 6.55 -7.62
CA GLN A 38 34.73 5.95 -8.44
C GLN A 38 34.67 6.39 -9.90
N ILE A 39 33.47 6.54 -10.48
CA ILE A 39 33.30 6.94 -11.89
C ILE A 39 33.57 8.43 -12.09
N LEU A 40 33.08 9.28 -11.17
CA LEU A 40 33.11 10.73 -11.31
C LEU A 40 34.35 11.37 -10.67
N GLY A 41 35.04 10.67 -9.76
CA GLY A 41 36.26 11.15 -9.12
C GLY A 41 36.07 12.50 -8.43
N GLU A 42 36.86 13.50 -8.84
CA GLU A 42 36.82 14.86 -8.29
C GLU A 42 35.53 15.63 -8.64
N ALA A 43 34.82 15.23 -9.70
CA ALA A 43 33.56 15.84 -10.09
C ALA A 43 32.35 15.33 -9.28
N PHE A 44 32.58 14.42 -8.32
CA PHE A 44 31.52 13.85 -7.49
C PHE A 44 31.06 14.83 -6.41
N ASP A 45 29.79 15.24 -6.47
CA ASP A 45 29.15 16.03 -5.42
C ASP A 45 28.51 15.13 -4.35
N GLU A 46 29.28 14.86 -3.30
CA GLU A 46 28.84 14.09 -2.13
C GLU A 46 27.62 14.72 -1.44
N LYS A 47 27.55 16.05 -1.39
CA LYS A 47 26.48 16.77 -0.70
C LYS A 47 25.17 16.60 -1.45
N GLU A 48 25.21 16.69 -2.77
CA GLU A 48 24.03 16.46 -3.60
C GLU A 48 23.58 15.00 -3.54
N MET A 49 24.50 14.04 -3.56
CA MET A 49 24.13 12.63 -3.43
C MET A 49 23.47 12.32 -2.08
N LYS A 50 23.97 12.87 -0.97
CA LYS A 50 23.33 12.69 0.34
C LYS A 50 21.90 13.24 0.37
N LYS A 51 21.65 14.39 -0.26
CA LYS A 51 20.29 14.94 -0.40
C LYS A 51 19.39 14.03 -1.23
N GLN A 52 19.90 13.45 -2.31
CA GLN A 52 19.15 12.50 -3.13
C GLN A 52 18.74 11.25 -2.33
N VAL A 53 19.65 10.72 -1.50
CA VAL A 53 19.33 9.58 -0.64
C VAL A 53 18.25 9.92 0.38
N GLU A 54 18.32 11.08 1.02
CA GLU A 54 17.27 11.54 1.95
C GLU A 54 15.93 11.77 1.23
N LEU A 55 15.93 12.29 0.01
CA LEU A 55 14.74 12.41 -0.82
C LEU A 55 14.12 11.04 -1.11
N TRP A 56 14.93 10.03 -1.48
CA TRP A 56 14.42 8.68 -1.72
C TRP A 56 13.80 8.06 -0.46
N LYS A 57 14.39 8.30 0.72
CA LYS A 57 13.82 7.86 2.00
C LYS A 57 12.47 8.51 2.27
N ALA A 58 12.36 9.82 2.06
CA ALA A 58 11.11 10.54 2.24
C ALA A 58 10.01 10.02 1.31
N GLN A 59 10.33 9.80 0.02
CA GLN A 59 9.41 9.23 -0.96
C GLN A 59 8.95 7.82 -0.57
N LEU A 60 9.88 6.96 -0.13
CA LEU A 60 9.52 5.62 0.32
C LEU A 60 8.56 5.67 1.53
N GLN A 61 8.80 6.58 2.47
CA GLN A 61 7.96 6.71 3.64
C GLN A 61 6.55 7.17 3.27
N GLU A 62 6.42 8.12 2.34
CA GLU A 62 5.13 8.57 1.81
C GLU A 62 4.34 7.42 1.17
N GLU A 63 4.99 6.62 0.32
CA GLU A 63 4.35 5.48 -0.33
C GLU A 63 3.90 4.40 0.67
N LYS A 64 4.69 4.14 1.72
CA LYS A 64 4.28 3.25 2.81
C LYS A 64 3.05 3.75 3.56
N VAL A 65 2.96 5.07 3.79
CA VAL A 65 1.80 5.68 4.45
C VAL A 65 0.55 5.59 3.57
N LYS A 66 0.68 5.87 2.26
CA LYS A 66 -0.42 5.69 1.30
C LYS A 66 -0.92 4.24 1.30
N GLU A 67 0.00 3.29 1.30
CA GLU A 67 -0.34 1.88 1.30
C GLU A 67 -1.05 1.44 2.59
N ALA A 68 -0.56 1.88 3.74
CA ALA A 68 -1.25 1.65 5.02
C ALA A 68 -2.67 2.25 5.03
N ALA A 69 -2.85 3.45 4.48
CA ALA A 69 -4.17 4.08 4.36
C ALA A 69 -5.11 3.28 3.45
N ARG A 70 -4.63 2.75 2.32
CA ARG A 70 -5.42 1.87 1.44
C ARG A 70 -5.85 0.61 2.15
N ILE A 71 -4.93 -0.06 2.86
CA ILE A 71 -5.25 -1.27 3.66
C ILE A 71 -6.32 -0.95 4.71
N ALA A 72 -6.20 0.19 5.40
CA ALA A 72 -7.19 0.62 6.39
C ALA A 72 -8.57 0.84 5.76
N ILE A 73 -8.64 1.55 4.61
CA ILE A 73 -9.90 1.77 3.88
C ILE A 73 -10.52 0.43 3.44
N ALA A 74 -9.72 -0.48 2.89
CA ALA A 74 -10.18 -1.80 2.47
C ALA A 74 -10.67 -2.63 3.66
N SER A 75 -10.01 -2.53 4.82
CA SER A 75 -10.45 -3.18 6.04
C SER A 75 -11.78 -2.63 6.55
N ILE A 76 -11.96 -1.31 6.56
CA ILE A 76 -13.21 -0.66 6.98
C ILE A 76 -14.37 -1.08 6.06
N LYS A 77 -14.16 -1.05 4.73
CA LYS A 77 -15.18 -1.50 3.77
C LYS A 77 -15.60 -2.94 4.04
N ARG A 78 -14.63 -3.83 4.24
CA ARG A 78 -14.89 -5.25 4.56
C ARG A 78 -15.71 -5.40 5.85
N THR A 79 -15.36 -4.66 6.91
CA THR A 79 -16.12 -4.70 8.17
C THR A 79 -17.56 -4.23 8.00
N ILE A 80 -17.79 -3.13 7.26
CA ILE A 80 -19.15 -2.64 6.97
C ILE A 80 -19.96 -3.68 6.17
N GLU A 81 -19.37 -4.29 5.15
CA GLU A 81 -20.03 -5.35 4.37
C GLU A 81 -20.40 -6.57 5.24
N PHE A 82 -19.57 -6.91 6.22
CA PHE A 82 -19.88 -7.97 7.18
C PHE A 82 -21.02 -7.58 8.14
N ASP A 83 -21.03 -6.34 8.65
CA ASP A 83 -22.08 -5.87 9.55
C ASP A 83 -23.45 -5.84 8.85
N ASP A 84 -23.49 -5.41 7.58
CA ASP A 84 -24.71 -5.43 6.77
C ASP A 84 -25.24 -6.87 6.55
N ALA A 85 -24.34 -7.82 6.30
CA ALA A 85 -24.70 -9.23 6.14
C ALA A 85 -25.27 -9.83 7.43
N ILE A 86 -24.68 -9.50 8.59
CA ILE A 86 -25.18 -9.92 9.91
C ILE A 86 -26.55 -9.31 10.19
N GLN A 87 -26.76 -8.04 9.84
CA GLN A 87 -28.06 -7.40 10.01
C GLN A 87 -29.14 -8.06 9.14
N ALA A 88 -28.82 -8.37 7.88
CA ALA A 88 -29.73 -9.09 6.99
C ALA A 88 -30.09 -10.49 7.52
N GLU A 89 -29.14 -11.22 8.13
CA GLU A 89 -29.40 -12.52 8.75
C GLU A 89 -30.33 -12.39 9.97
N ARG A 90 -30.12 -11.38 10.83
CA ARG A 90 -31.00 -11.11 11.98
C ARG A 90 -32.42 -10.76 11.55
N ASP A 91 -32.54 -9.90 10.54
CA ASP A 91 -33.85 -9.50 10.00
C ASP A 91 -34.58 -10.72 9.41
N PHE A 92 -33.85 -11.60 8.71
CA PHE A 92 -34.40 -12.84 8.18
C PHE A 92 -34.87 -13.80 9.27
N LEU A 93 -34.08 -14.02 10.33
CA LEU A 93 -34.47 -14.85 11.48
C LEU A 93 -35.69 -14.28 12.20
N THR A 94 -35.74 -12.95 12.40
CA THR A 94 -36.88 -12.27 13.02
C THR A 94 -38.16 -12.46 12.20
N ILE A 95 -38.07 -12.43 10.87
CA ILE A 95 -39.22 -12.67 9.98
C ILE A 95 -39.70 -14.13 10.06
N ILE A 96 -38.78 -15.10 10.18
CA ILE A 96 -39.14 -16.52 10.33
C ILE A 96 -39.81 -16.77 11.68
N ASP A 97 -39.24 -16.24 12.77
CA ASP A 97 -39.79 -16.39 14.12
C ASP A 97 -41.17 -15.70 14.24
N ALA A 98 -41.34 -14.51 13.65
CA ALA A 98 -42.64 -13.83 13.61
C ALA A 98 -43.70 -14.58 12.78
N LYS A 99 -43.29 -15.47 11.87
CA LYS A 99 -44.19 -16.31 11.06
C LYS A 99 -44.55 -17.64 11.71
N ASN A 100 -44.00 -17.96 12.89
CA ASN A 100 -44.31 -19.18 13.62
C ASN A 100 -45.02 -18.84 14.95
N PRO A 101 -46.31 -18.48 14.93
CA PRO A 101 -47.07 -18.21 16.14
C PRO A 101 -47.56 -19.54 16.74
N TRP A 102 -46.65 -20.25 17.40
CA TRP A 102 -46.98 -21.40 18.25
C TRP A 102 -46.30 -21.24 19.60
#